data_AF-A0AB34BZ33-F1
#
_entry.id   AF-A0AB34BZ33-F1
#
_cell.length_a   1.000
_cell.length_b   1.000
_cell.length_c   1.000
_cell.angle_alpha   90.00
_cell.angle_beta   90.00
_cell.angle_gamma   90.00
#
_symmetry.space_group_name_H-M   'P 1'
#
loop_
_entity.id
_entity.type
_entity.pdbx_description
1 polymer ?
#
loop_
_entity_poly.entity_id
_entity_poly.type
_entity_poly.pdbx_seq_one_letter_code
_entity_poly.pdbx_strand_id
1 'polypeptide(L)'
;MSLLIRSCAAFVLILSLPLAAAPAPMHAQFLPPDDLTLRDAAPEQQQLLQVTEYSVVIGSQRQSNQQPIPVTSPLLVRLKGKPLNKGATISQVLVNFDGESKSLKKPQFDAKSKTLTLFYPLAQYRVVMDLLRNDTVYCQFLSYANGHIWADLHTGAVRSR
;
A
#
# COMPACT_ATOMS: atom_id res chain seq x y z
N MET A 1 -48.24 -28.39 -14.79
CA MET A 1 -47.09 -27.85 -14.02
C MET A 1 -47.14 -26.34 -14.10
N SER A 2 -47.55 -25.67 -13.02
CA SER A 2 -48.08 -24.30 -13.05
C SER A 2 -46.98 -23.22 -13.13
N LEU A 3 -47.31 -22.13 -13.82
CA LEU A 3 -46.48 -20.91 -13.95
C LEU A 3 -46.01 -20.36 -12.59
N LEU A 4 -46.78 -20.58 -11.53
CA LEU A 4 -46.45 -20.17 -10.15
C LEU A 4 -45.14 -20.81 -9.64
N ILE A 5 -44.88 -22.08 -9.97
CA ILE A 5 -43.67 -22.78 -9.53
C ILE A 5 -42.43 -22.22 -10.23
N ARG A 6 -42.56 -21.83 -11.51
CA ARG A 6 -41.48 -21.21 -12.29
C ARG A 6 -41.13 -19.81 -11.78
N SER A 7 -42.14 -19.01 -11.41
CA SER A 7 -41.94 -17.67 -10.84
C SER A 7 -41.31 -17.70 -9.45
N CYS A 8 -41.73 -18.64 -8.58
CA CYS A 8 -41.08 -18.82 -7.27
C CYS A 8 -39.62 -19.28 -7.39
N ALA A 9 -39.32 -20.19 -8.33
CA ALA A 9 -37.95 -20.64 -8.56
C ALA A 9 -37.05 -19.50 -9.05
N ALA A 10 -37.54 -18.62 -9.92
CA ALA A 10 -36.80 -17.43 -10.36
C ALA A 10 -36.55 -16.44 -9.21
N PHE A 11 -37.53 -16.22 -8.33
CA PHE A 11 -37.36 -15.36 -7.15
C PHE A 11 -36.34 -15.93 -6.16
N VAL A 12 -36.38 -17.24 -5.89
CA VAL A 12 -35.40 -17.91 -5.03
C VAL A 12 -33.99 -17.83 -5.64
N LEU A 13 -33.86 -17.93 -6.96
CA LEU A 13 -32.56 -17.83 -7.65
C LEU A 13 -31.96 -16.41 -7.58
N ILE A 14 -32.80 -15.36 -7.62
CA ILE A 14 -32.37 -13.97 -7.47
C ILE A 14 -32.00 -13.66 -6.00
N LEU A 15 -32.73 -14.25 -5.04
CA LEU A 15 -32.44 -14.14 -3.61
C LEU A 15 -31.24 -15.01 -3.15
N SER A 16 -30.85 -16.02 -3.93
CA SER A 16 -29.70 -16.88 -3.65
C SER A 16 -28.40 -16.40 -4.29
N LEU A 17 -28.39 -15.25 -4.96
CA LEU A 17 -27.13 -14.61 -5.36
C LEU A 17 -26.33 -14.33 -4.09
N PRO A 18 -25.18 -14.99 -3.87
CA PRO A 18 -24.47 -14.84 -2.64
C PRO A 18 -23.97 -13.40 -2.58
N LEU A 19 -24.42 -12.70 -1.56
CA LEU A 19 -23.86 -11.46 -1.02
C LEU A 19 -22.45 -11.72 -0.43
N ALA A 20 -21.66 -12.59 -1.07
CA ALA A 20 -20.36 -13.08 -0.65
C ALA A 20 -19.22 -12.28 -1.30
N ALA A 21 -19.48 -11.05 -1.72
CA ALA A 21 -18.42 -10.08 -1.89
C ALA A 21 -18.02 -9.64 -0.47
N ALA A 22 -16.93 -10.22 0.06
CA ALA A 22 -16.27 -9.64 1.22
C ALA A 22 -16.09 -8.13 0.96
N PRO A 23 -16.32 -7.26 1.96
CA PRO A 23 -16.23 -5.82 1.76
C PRO A 23 -14.89 -5.48 1.11
N ALA A 24 -14.95 -4.86 -0.06
CA ALA A 24 -13.75 -4.51 -0.80
C ALA A 24 -12.86 -3.62 0.07
N PRO A 25 -11.53 -3.81 0.06
CA PRO A 25 -10.62 -2.93 0.79
C PRO A 25 -10.89 -1.47 0.43
N MET A 26 -10.82 -0.56 1.41
CA MET A 26 -10.80 0.87 1.08
C MET A 26 -9.71 1.15 0.05
N HIS A 27 -9.98 1.98 -0.96
CA HIS A 27 -9.05 2.29 -2.04
C HIS A 27 -8.66 1.06 -2.90
N ALA A 28 -9.51 0.02 -2.94
CA ALA A 28 -9.32 -1.18 -3.77
C ALA A 28 -9.01 -0.91 -5.25
N GLN A 29 -9.51 0.20 -5.81
CA GLN A 29 -9.28 0.57 -7.21
C GLN A 29 -7.81 0.84 -7.57
N PHE A 30 -6.93 1.06 -6.58
CA PHE A 30 -5.50 1.27 -6.80
C PHE A 30 -4.68 -0.02 -6.65
N LEU A 31 -5.31 -1.12 -6.23
CA LEU A 31 -4.60 -2.40 -6.14
C LEU A 31 -4.34 -2.93 -7.56
N PRO A 32 -3.10 -3.34 -7.86
CA PRO A 32 -2.82 -4.01 -9.12
C PRO A 32 -3.55 -5.37 -9.21
N PRO A 33 -3.71 -5.93 -10.41
CA PRO A 33 -4.16 -7.31 -10.61
C PRO A 33 -3.34 -8.34 -9.81
N ASP A 34 -3.95 -9.45 -9.37
CA ASP A 34 -3.25 -10.52 -8.65
C ASP A 34 -2.78 -11.63 -9.59
N ASP A 35 -1.94 -11.30 -10.58
CA ASP A 35 -1.60 -12.26 -11.64
C ASP A 35 -0.94 -13.53 -11.11
N LEU A 36 -0.31 -13.46 -9.93
CA LEU A 36 0.38 -14.57 -9.28
C LEU A 36 -0.39 -15.14 -8.08
N THR A 37 -1.65 -14.74 -7.87
CA THR A 37 -2.51 -15.22 -6.76
C THR A 37 -1.83 -15.12 -5.39
N LEU A 38 -1.11 -14.03 -5.14
CA LEU A 38 -0.33 -13.82 -3.91
C LEU A 38 -1.20 -13.35 -2.75
N ARG A 39 -2.41 -12.84 -3.01
CA ARG A 39 -3.34 -12.33 -2.00
C ARG A 39 -4.28 -13.46 -1.60
N ASP A 40 -3.90 -14.15 -0.53
CA ASP A 40 -4.72 -15.23 0.04
C ASP A 40 -5.93 -14.61 0.77
N ALA A 41 -7.09 -14.66 0.11
CA ALA A 41 -8.37 -14.16 0.60
C ALA A 41 -8.39 -12.65 0.95
N ALA A 42 -9.26 -12.26 1.90
CA ALA A 42 -9.39 -10.89 2.37
C ALA A 42 -8.18 -10.49 3.24
N PRO A 43 -7.72 -9.24 3.16
CA PRO A 43 -6.60 -8.79 3.98
C PRO A 43 -6.95 -8.86 5.48
N GLU A 44 -6.04 -9.41 6.28
CA GLU A 44 -6.18 -9.48 7.74
C GLU A 44 -6.05 -8.10 8.38
N GLN A 45 -5.17 -7.28 7.82
CA GLN A 45 -5.02 -5.89 8.23
C GLN A 45 -5.09 -5.00 7.01
N GLN A 46 -5.90 -3.97 7.13
CA GLN A 46 -5.90 -2.83 6.24
C GLN A 46 -5.52 -1.60 7.04
N GLN A 47 -4.64 -0.77 6.50
CA GLN A 47 -4.33 0.55 7.02
C GLN A 47 -4.26 1.55 5.87
N LEU A 48 -4.87 2.72 6.06
CA LEU A 48 -4.90 3.80 5.10
C LEU A 48 -4.55 5.11 5.80
N LEU A 49 -3.50 5.76 5.33
CA LEU A 49 -2.96 6.99 5.89
C LEU A 49 -3.03 8.09 4.83
N GLN A 50 -3.71 9.19 5.11
CA GLN A 50 -3.60 10.39 4.30
C GLN A 50 -2.35 11.16 4.71
N VAL A 51 -1.41 11.36 3.81
CA VAL A 51 -0.16 12.09 4.08
C VAL A 51 -0.49 13.56 4.31
N THR A 52 -0.04 14.10 5.45
CA THR A 52 -0.21 15.52 5.82
C THR A 52 1.13 16.25 5.90
N GLU A 53 2.21 15.52 6.19
CA GLU A 53 3.54 16.09 6.36
C GLU A 53 4.59 15.14 5.78
N TYR A 54 5.65 15.70 5.22
CA TYR A 54 6.82 14.92 4.84
C TYR A 54 8.12 15.66 5.19
N SER A 55 9.18 14.87 5.39
CA SER A 55 10.56 15.37 5.51
C SER A 55 11.49 14.50 4.67
N VAL A 56 12.52 15.12 4.10
CA VAL A 56 13.51 14.43 3.27
C VAL A 56 14.82 14.38 4.04
N VAL A 57 15.43 13.20 4.08
CA VAL A 57 16.75 12.96 4.67
C VAL A 57 17.67 12.46 3.56
N ILE A 58 18.72 13.21 3.30
CA ILE A 58 19.78 12.86 2.35
C ILE A 58 21.04 12.61 3.17
N GLY A 59 21.40 11.34 3.32
CA GLY A 59 22.59 10.94 4.06
C GLY A 59 23.78 10.75 3.14
N SER A 60 24.96 11.11 3.63
CA SER A 60 26.24 10.65 3.09
C SER A 60 26.98 10.01 4.25
N GLN A 61 27.05 8.68 4.27
CA GLN A 61 27.73 7.95 5.34
C GLN A 61 28.81 7.06 4.74
N ARG A 62 30.07 7.45 4.93
CA ARG A 62 31.21 6.59 4.65
C ARG A 62 31.40 5.64 5.82
N GLN A 63 31.28 4.34 5.60
CA GLN A 63 31.70 3.38 6.62
C GLN A 63 33.24 3.39 6.69
N SER A 64 33.79 3.79 7.85
CA SER A 64 35.23 4.03 7.98
C SER A 64 36.09 2.76 7.89
N ASN A 65 35.55 1.58 8.20
CA ASN A 65 36.34 0.39 8.52
C ASN A 65 35.99 -0.88 7.70
N GLN A 66 35.10 -0.81 6.70
CA GLN A 66 34.75 -1.97 5.86
C GLN A 66 35.28 -1.80 4.44
N GLN A 67 35.95 -2.84 3.94
CA GLN A 67 36.41 -2.94 2.56
C GLN A 67 35.81 -4.20 1.91
N PRO A 68 35.20 -4.10 0.71
CA PRO A 68 35.03 -2.91 -0.12
C PRO A 68 34.08 -1.87 0.51
N ILE A 69 34.44 -0.59 0.46
CA ILE A 69 33.62 0.52 0.99
C ILE A 69 32.29 0.54 0.25
N PRO A 70 31.16 0.24 0.91
CA PRO A 70 29.85 0.42 0.30
C PRO A 70 29.59 1.91 0.17
N VAL A 71 29.41 2.41 -1.05
CA VAL A 71 28.96 3.78 -1.28
C VAL A 71 27.46 3.83 -1.01
N THR A 72 27.07 4.02 0.25
CA THR A 72 25.66 4.20 0.60
C THR A 72 25.36 5.68 0.82
N SER A 73 24.60 6.28 -0.10
CA SER A 73 23.98 7.59 0.10
C SER A 73 22.49 7.38 0.30
N PRO A 74 22.04 7.07 1.54
CA PRO A 74 20.63 6.77 1.78
C PRO A 74 19.79 8.01 1.51
N LEU A 75 18.80 7.87 0.63
CA LEU A 75 17.76 8.85 0.41
C LEU A 75 16.46 8.33 1.02
N LEU A 76 15.98 9.05 2.04
CA LEU A 76 14.82 8.66 2.81
C LEU A 76 13.81 9.79 2.83
N VAL A 77 12.56 9.49 2.53
CA VAL A 77 11.45 10.41 2.77
C VAL A 77 10.61 9.87 3.92
N ARG A 78 10.43 10.67 4.97
CA ARG A 78 9.55 10.33 6.09
C ARG A 78 8.21 11.00 5.86
N LEU A 79 7.14 10.24 5.92
CA LEU A 79 5.77 10.70 5.79
C LEU A 79 5.07 10.53 7.13
N LYS A 80 4.28 11.54 7.50
CA LYS A 80 3.30 11.48 8.58
C LYS A 80 1.94 11.86 8.03
N GLY A 81 0.90 11.40 8.71
CA GLY A 81 -0.43 11.54 8.17
C GLY A 81 -1.52 11.25 9.17
N LYS A 82 -2.75 11.41 8.70
CA LYS A 82 -3.96 11.08 9.42
C LYS A 82 -4.45 9.69 9.01
N PRO A 83 -4.62 8.75 9.96
CA PRO A 83 -5.24 7.46 9.65
C PRO A 83 -6.72 7.66 9.27
N LEU A 84 -7.17 6.99 8.22
CA LEU A 84 -8.54 7.11 7.70
C LEU A 84 -9.45 5.94 8.06
N ASN A 85 -8.87 4.78 8.39
CA ASN A 85 -9.63 3.58 8.72
C ASN A 85 -9.48 3.19 10.20
N LYS A 86 -10.53 2.54 10.72
CA LYS A 86 -10.55 2.06 12.11
C LYS A 86 -9.50 0.97 12.29
N GLY A 87 -8.70 1.08 13.34
CA GLY A 87 -7.62 0.12 13.63
C GLY A 87 -6.29 0.41 12.93
N ALA A 88 -6.17 1.50 12.16
CA ALA A 88 -4.87 1.94 11.69
C ALA A 88 -3.95 2.31 12.86
N THR A 89 -2.78 1.72 12.86
CA THR A 89 -1.75 1.91 13.88
C THR A 89 -0.52 2.63 13.33
N ILE A 90 -0.31 2.67 12.01
CA ILE A 90 0.82 3.36 11.38
C ILE A 90 0.91 4.80 11.90
N SER A 91 2.05 5.12 12.51
CA SER A 91 2.41 6.45 12.99
C SER A 91 3.25 7.22 11.97
N GLN A 92 4.04 6.48 11.18
CA GLN A 92 5.00 7.03 10.23
C GLN A 92 5.22 6.06 9.08
N VAL A 93 5.40 6.61 7.88
CA VAL A 93 5.85 5.86 6.70
C VAL A 93 7.25 6.33 6.32
N LEU A 94 8.15 5.39 6.06
CA LEU A 94 9.50 5.63 5.61
C LEU A 94 9.63 5.14 4.17
N VAL A 95 9.91 6.03 3.24
CA VAL A 95 10.16 5.69 1.85
C VAL A 95 11.66 5.71 1.63
N ASN A 96 12.25 4.54 1.43
CA ASN A 96 13.67 4.39 1.20
C ASN A 96 13.92 4.23 -0.30
N PHE A 97 14.76 5.10 -0.85
CA PHE A 97 15.14 5.09 -2.25
C PHE A 97 16.50 4.41 -2.40
N ASP A 98 16.49 3.19 -2.94
CA ASP A 98 17.70 2.38 -3.14
C ASP A 98 18.19 2.56 -4.59
N GLY A 99 19.49 2.81 -4.75
CA GLY A 99 20.10 3.10 -6.04
C GLY A 99 20.55 1.86 -6.81
N GLU A 100 20.78 0.74 -6.13
CA GLU A 100 21.64 -0.33 -6.69
C GLU A 100 21.22 -1.76 -6.29
N SER A 101 19.98 -2.01 -5.88
CA SER A 101 19.53 -3.38 -5.60
C SER A 101 19.05 -4.08 -6.88
N LYS A 102 19.58 -5.29 -7.15
CA LYS A 102 19.10 -6.17 -8.24
C LYS A 102 17.68 -6.70 -8.02
N SER A 103 17.13 -6.52 -6.82
CA SER A 103 15.80 -6.97 -6.42
C SER A 103 15.11 -5.88 -5.61
N LEU A 104 13.82 -5.66 -5.87
CA LEU A 104 12.98 -4.80 -5.04
C LEU A 104 12.76 -5.48 -3.68
N LYS A 105 12.97 -4.72 -2.61
CA LYS A 105 12.67 -5.19 -1.25
C LYS A 105 11.16 -5.09 -1.02
N LYS A 106 10.58 -6.10 -0.37
CA LYS A 106 9.17 -6.06 0.04
C LYS A 106 8.94 -4.96 1.08
N PRO A 107 7.74 -4.35 1.14
CA PRO A 107 7.38 -3.46 2.23
C PRO A 107 7.51 -4.15 3.59
N GLN A 108 7.81 -3.37 4.63
CA GLN A 108 8.02 -3.88 5.99
C GLN A 108 7.28 -3.02 7.01
N PHE A 109 6.47 -3.65 7.87
CA PHE A 109 5.80 -2.97 8.96
C PHE A 109 6.41 -3.40 10.30
N ASP A 110 6.92 -2.44 11.07
CA ASP A 110 7.37 -2.65 12.44
C ASP A 110 6.26 -2.25 13.41
N ALA A 111 5.62 -3.25 14.03
CA ALA A 111 4.53 -3.04 14.98
C ALA A 111 4.96 -2.30 16.26
N LYS A 112 6.24 -2.38 16.66
CA LYS A 112 6.75 -1.72 17.88
C LYS A 112 6.86 -0.22 17.70
N SER A 113 7.50 0.22 16.62
CA SER A 113 7.59 1.65 16.29
C SER A 113 6.38 2.17 15.53
N LYS A 114 5.50 1.26 15.07
CA LYS A 114 4.36 1.55 14.19
C LYS A 114 4.80 2.21 12.89
N THR A 115 5.95 1.79 12.38
CA THR A 115 6.57 2.35 11.17
C THR A 115 6.40 1.41 9.99
N LEU A 116 5.81 1.90 8.91
CA LEU A 116 5.80 1.22 7.62
C LEU A 116 7.00 1.69 6.79
N THR A 117 7.77 0.78 6.23
CA THR A 117 8.88 1.08 5.33
C THR A 117 8.58 0.58 3.93
N LEU A 118 8.62 1.50 2.97
CA LEU A 118 8.49 1.26 1.54
C LEU A 118 9.88 1.36 0.89
N PHE A 119 10.10 0.57 -0.16
CA PHE A 119 11.36 0.58 -0.89
C PHE A 119 11.06 0.84 -2.36
N TYR A 120 11.61 1.94 -2.89
CA TYR A 120 11.50 2.28 -4.29
C TYR A 120 12.87 2.44 -4.94
N PRO A 121 12.99 2.19 -6.26
CA PRO A 121 14.17 2.59 -7.01
C PRO A 121 14.41 4.09 -6.91
N LEU A 122 15.67 4.51 -6.88
CA LEU A 122 16.06 5.93 -6.88
C LEU A 122 15.41 6.72 -8.03
N ALA A 123 15.19 6.09 -9.19
CA ALA A 123 14.50 6.70 -10.33
C ALA A 123 13.08 7.20 -10.01
N GLN A 124 12.40 6.62 -9.02
CA GLN A 124 11.04 7.02 -8.62
C GLN A 124 11.03 8.21 -7.67
N TYR A 125 12.18 8.65 -7.14
CA TYR A 125 12.25 9.74 -6.17
C TYR A 125 11.57 11.01 -6.69
N ARG A 126 11.88 11.43 -7.92
CA ARG A 126 11.28 12.64 -8.51
C ARG A 126 9.75 12.53 -8.58
N VAL A 127 9.23 11.40 -9.07
CA VAL A 127 7.79 11.16 -9.16
C VAL A 127 7.13 11.23 -7.78
N VAL A 128 7.68 10.56 -6.77
CA VAL A 128 7.13 10.60 -5.40
C VAL A 128 7.12 12.03 -4.85
N MET A 129 8.20 12.80 -5.06
CA MET A 129 8.26 14.19 -4.60
C MET A 129 7.28 15.10 -5.33
N ASP A 130 7.07 14.88 -6.63
CA ASP A 130 6.09 15.64 -7.40
C ASP A 130 4.66 15.36 -6.91
N LEU A 131 4.32 14.11 -6.63
CA LEU A 131 3.02 13.76 -6.03
C LEU A 131 2.83 14.43 -4.66
N LEU A 132 3.85 14.36 -3.79
CA LEU A 132 3.78 14.93 -2.43
C LEU A 132 3.66 16.46 -2.41
N ARG A 133 4.14 17.15 -3.45
CA ARG A 133 4.11 18.62 -3.53
C ARG A 133 2.83 19.15 -4.13
N ASN A 134 2.24 18.40 -5.06
CA ASN A 134 1.17 18.91 -5.91
C ASN A 134 -0.20 18.32 -5.58
N ASP A 135 -0.24 17.14 -4.94
CA ASP A 135 -1.47 16.38 -4.75
C ASP A 135 -1.67 15.90 -3.31
N THR A 136 -2.89 15.46 -3.03
CA THR A 136 -3.18 14.71 -1.80
C THR A 136 -2.78 13.26 -2.01
N VAL A 137 -1.77 12.83 -1.25
CA VAL A 137 -1.22 11.47 -1.31
C VAL A 137 -1.77 10.64 -0.16
N TYR A 138 -2.11 9.39 -0.48
CA TYR A 138 -2.48 8.36 0.47
C TYR A 138 -1.42 7.27 0.45
N CYS A 139 -1.18 6.67 1.62
CA CYS A 139 -0.40 5.45 1.76
C CYS A 139 -1.35 4.34 2.21
N GLN A 140 -1.45 3.27 1.42
CA GLN A 140 -2.21 2.10 1.78
C GLN A 140 -1.27 0.95 2.13
N PHE A 141 -1.69 0.17 3.12
CA PHE A 141 -1.01 -1.03 3.57
C PHE A 141 -2.02 -2.14 3.79
N LEU A 142 -1.75 -3.30 3.22
CA LEU A 142 -2.52 -4.52 3.35
C LEU A 142 -1.59 -5.66 3.75
N SER A 143 -1.98 -6.42 4.78
CA SER A 143 -1.34 -7.68 5.13
C SER A 143 -2.31 -8.84 4.98
N TYR A 144 -1.81 -9.97 4.51
CA TYR A 144 -2.58 -11.19 4.25
C TYR A 144 -2.11 -12.32 5.16
N ALA A 145 -2.97 -13.32 5.37
CA ALA A 145 -2.71 -14.45 6.27
C ALA A 145 -1.47 -15.27 5.87
N ASN A 146 -1.18 -15.34 4.57
CA ASN A 146 0.02 -15.98 4.04
C ASN A 146 1.33 -15.18 4.26
N GLY A 147 1.27 -14.05 4.98
CA GLY A 147 2.40 -13.18 5.23
C GLY A 147 2.77 -12.27 4.06
N HIS A 148 1.98 -12.26 2.97
CA HIS A 148 2.12 -11.29 1.90
C HIS A 148 1.77 -9.89 2.43
N ILE A 149 2.55 -8.90 2.01
CA ILE A 149 2.34 -7.50 2.35
C ILE A 149 2.36 -6.71 1.06
N TRP A 150 1.30 -5.95 0.84
CA TRP A 150 1.21 -4.97 -0.23
C TRP A 150 1.08 -3.58 0.37
N ALA A 151 1.84 -2.63 -0.17
CA ALA A 151 1.73 -1.24 0.24
C ALA A 151 2.18 -0.32 -0.89
N ASP A 152 1.59 0.87 -0.93
CA ASP A 152 1.82 1.83 -2.00
C ASP A 152 1.74 3.29 -1.53
N LEU A 153 2.00 4.18 -2.49
CA LEU A 153 1.64 5.59 -2.44
C LEU A 153 0.83 5.90 -3.70
N HIS A 154 -0.33 6.52 -3.52
CA HIS A 154 -1.18 6.92 -4.63
C HIS A 154 -1.91 8.22 -4.33
N THR A 155 -2.37 8.88 -5.38
CA THR A 155 -3.28 10.02 -5.26
C THR A 155 -4.71 9.54 -5.18
N GLY A 156 -5.61 10.37 -4.64
CA GLY A 156 -7.04 10.16 -4.83
C GLY A 156 -7.45 10.28 -6.31
N ALA A 157 -8.74 10.05 -6.59
CA ALA A 157 -9.29 10.34 -7.91
C ALA A 157 -9.23 11.86 -8.18
N VAL A 158 -8.41 12.27 -9.15
CA VAL A 158 -8.33 13.66 -9.60
C VAL A 158 -9.19 13.81 -10.84
N ARG A 159 -10.10 14.81 -10.85
CA ARG A 159 -10.85 15.16 -12.06
C ARG A 159 -9.91 15.92 -13.00
N SER A 160 -9.77 15.45 -14.25
CA SER A 160 -9.14 16.24 -15.31
C SER A 160 -9.95 17.53 -15.50
N ARG A 161 -9.27 18.67 -15.42
CA ARG A 161 -9.86 19.97 -15.74
C ARG A 161 -9.98 20.17 -17.24
#